data_AF-A0A430QK94-F1
#
_entry.id   AF-A0A430QK94-F1
#
_cell.length_a   1.000
_cell.length_b   1.000
_cell.length_c   1.000
_cell.angle_alpha   90.00
_cell.angle_beta   90.00
_cell.angle_gamma   90.00
#
_symmetry.space_group_name_H-M   'P 1'
#
loop_
_entity.id
_entity.type
_entity.pdbx_description
1 polymer ?
#
loop_
_entity_poly.entity_id
_entity_poly.type
_entity_poly.pdbx_seq_one_letter_code
_entity_poly.pdbx_strand_id
1 'polypeptide(L)'
;MLASQQQLLEALLGKLSIQQDNPDYRGIESYLNPIPEFIFDADSGHTFEAWFGRVEDIFRVEFATMDDAKKVRLLLQKLGPNEHQKYKNHILPKHPREVNFDETVNILNKMFCEQASLFRIRYNCLQLTKEADEGYNTYTGRVNLQAERFKLNVLTSDQFKCLLFISGLNSPVDADFRMKLLSRMEYDDEMTLQTITTECRRNVND
;
A
#
# COMPACT_ATOMS: atom_id res chain seq x y z
N MET A 1 -47.77 -42.14 -12.67
CA MET A 1 -46.96 -41.31 -13.59
C MET A 1 -46.48 -40.01 -12.93
N LEU A 2 -47.32 -39.29 -12.15
CA LEU A 2 -46.87 -38.10 -11.40
C LEU A 2 -45.85 -38.41 -10.29
N ALA A 3 -46.06 -39.47 -9.51
CA ALA A 3 -45.17 -39.82 -8.39
C ALA A 3 -43.71 -40.10 -8.82
N SER A 4 -43.52 -40.71 -10.01
CA SER A 4 -42.19 -40.98 -10.57
C SER A 4 -41.50 -39.73 -11.09
N GLN A 5 -42.25 -38.72 -11.57
CA GLN A 5 -41.67 -37.43 -11.96
C GLN A 5 -41.23 -36.62 -10.73
N GLN A 6 -41.98 -36.71 -9.64
CA GLN A 6 -41.68 -36.00 -8.39
C GLN A 6 -40.40 -36.54 -7.73
N GLN A 7 -40.23 -37.86 -7.70
CA GLN A 7 -39.00 -38.50 -7.23
C GLN A 7 -37.78 -38.15 -8.10
N LEU A 8 -37.96 -38.02 -9.42
CA LEU A 8 -36.88 -37.61 -10.32
C LEU A 8 -36.48 -36.15 -10.05
N LEU A 9 -37.45 -35.26 -9.79
CA LEU A 9 -37.20 -33.85 -9.52
C LEU A 9 -36.47 -33.66 -8.17
N GLU A 10 -36.87 -34.40 -7.13
CA GLU A 10 -36.19 -34.40 -5.83
C GLU A 10 -34.78 -34.99 -5.92
N ALA A 11 -34.59 -36.04 -6.71
CA ALA A 11 -33.26 -36.61 -6.95
C ALA A 11 -32.36 -35.65 -7.73
N LEU A 12 -32.90 -34.88 -8.67
CA LEU A 12 -32.18 -33.85 -9.42
C LEU A 12 -31.85 -32.63 -8.54
N LEU A 13 -32.79 -32.18 -7.70
CA LEU A 13 -32.56 -31.10 -6.73
C LEU A 13 -31.54 -31.49 -5.66
N GLY A 14 -31.59 -32.73 -5.17
CA GLY A 14 -30.57 -33.27 -4.27
C GLY A 14 -29.19 -33.32 -4.94
N LYS A 15 -29.10 -33.70 -6.21
CA LYS A 15 -27.83 -33.71 -6.97
C LYS A 15 -27.32 -32.30 -7.28
N LEU A 16 -28.20 -31.34 -7.57
CA LEU A 16 -27.85 -29.92 -7.76
C LEU A 16 -27.34 -29.27 -6.46
N SER A 17 -27.93 -29.61 -5.30
CA SER A 17 -27.48 -29.12 -4.00
C SER A 17 -26.15 -29.74 -3.55
N ILE A 18 -25.83 -30.95 -4.03
CA ILE A 18 -24.52 -31.62 -3.80
C ILE A 18 -23.45 -31.11 -4.79
N GLN A 19 -23.85 -30.60 -5.96
CA GLN A 19 -22.92 -30.07 -6.99
C GLN A 19 -22.43 -28.64 -6.76
N GLN A 20 -22.88 -27.94 -5.72
CA GLN A 20 -22.31 -26.63 -5.36
C GLN A 20 -21.10 -26.71 -4.42
N ASP A 21 -20.71 -27.92 -4.02
CA ASP A 21 -19.64 -28.12 -3.07
C ASP A 21 -18.34 -28.55 -3.76
N ASN A 22 -17.71 -27.61 -4.47
CA ASN A 22 -16.35 -27.84 -4.93
C ASN A 22 -15.43 -27.83 -3.69
N PRO A 23 -14.75 -28.94 -3.35
CA PRO A 23 -13.86 -29.01 -2.19
C PRO A 23 -12.73 -27.96 -2.24
N ASP A 24 -12.37 -27.55 -3.46
CA ASP A 24 -11.37 -26.52 -3.75
C ASP A 24 -11.82 -25.10 -3.30
N TYR A 25 -13.12 -24.77 -3.33
CA TYR A 25 -13.62 -23.45 -2.92
C TYR A 25 -13.77 -23.30 -1.40
N ARG A 26 -14.17 -24.35 -0.67
CA ARG A 26 -14.21 -24.33 0.80
C ARG A 26 -12.84 -24.08 1.43
N GLY A 27 -11.79 -24.66 0.85
CA GLY A 27 -10.41 -24.39 1.26
C GLY A 27 -10.05 -22.92 1.07
N ILE A 28 -10.26 -22.38 -0.14
CA ILE A 28 -9.92 -20.99 -0.49
C ILE A 28 -10.61 -19.97 0.42
N GLU A 29 -11.91 -20.15 0.67
CA GLU A 29 -12.68 -19.24 1.54
C GLU A 29 -12.14 -19.26 2.98
N SER A 30 -11.66 -20.40 3.48
CA SER A 30 -11.09 -20.48 4.82
C SER A 30 -9.81 -19.63 4.99
N TYR A 31 -8.98 -19.53 3.95
CA TYR A 31 -7.79 -18.68 3.96
C TYR A 31 -8.13 -17.20 3.83
N LEU A 32 -9.07 -16.85 2.94
CA LEU A 32 -9.32 -15.46 2.57
C LEU A 32 -10.36 -14.76 3.46
N ASN A 33 -11.39 -15.45 3.95
CA ASN A 33 -12.47 -14.82 4.73
C ASN A 33 -11.99 -14.03 5.97
N PRO A 34 -10.98 -14.50 6.74
CA PRO A 34 -10.46 -13.74 7.88
C PRO A 34 -9.75 -12.43 7.50
N ILE A 35 -9.34 -12.29 6.23
CA ILE A 35 -8.54 -11.16 5.77
C ILE A 35 -9.46 -10.00 5.40
N PRO A 36 -9.30 -8.82 6.03
CA PRO A 36 -10.08 -7.64 5.68
C PRO A 36 -9.70 -7.14 4.28
N GLU A 37 -10.67 -6.51 3.63
CA GLU A 37 -10.45 -5.83 2.35
C GLU A 37 -9.32 -4.79 2.46
N PHE A 38 -8.58 -4.65 1.38
CA PHE A 38 -7.59 -3.61 1.20
C PHE A 38 -8.28 -2.28 0.93
N ILE A 39 -8.07 -1.33 1.84
CA ILE A 39 -8.43 0.08 1.68
C ILE A 39 -7.13 0.88 1.68
N PHE A 40 -6.91 1.67 0.64
CA PHE A 40 -5.68 2.43 0.48
C PHE A 40 -5.69 3.68 1.36
N ASP A 41 -4.66 3.82 2.20
CA ASP A 41 -4.37 5.03 2.98
C ASP A 41 -2.85 5.14 3.16
N ALA A 42 -2.20 5.94 2.31
CA ALA A 42 -0.75 6.11 2.34
C ALA A 42 -0.24 6.82 3.61
N ASP A 43 -1.04 7.70 4.21
CA ASP A 43 -0.63 8.51 5.37
C ASP A 43 -0.52 7.63 6.62
N SER A 44 -1.44 6.68 6.77
CA SER A 44 -1.41 5.66 7.83
C SER A 44 -0.54 4.44 7.49
N GLY A 45 0.12 4.43 6.33
CA GLY A 45 0.97 3.33 5.88
C GLY A 45 0.21 2.10 5.37
N HIS A 46 -1.09 2.22 5.10
CA HIS A 46 -1.91 1.19 4.44
C HIS A 46 -1.70 1.21 2.92
N THR A 47 -0.50 0.84 2.49
CA THR A 47 -0.14 0.62 1.08
C THR A 47 -0.51 -0.79 0.64
N PHE A 48 -0.60 -1.00 -0.69
CA PHE A 48 -0.86 -2.34 -1.21
C PHE A 48 0.27 -3.31 -0.86
N GLU A 49 1.53 -2.86 -0.89
CA GLU A 49 2.69 -3.67 -0.48
C GLU A 49 2.53 -4.19 0.96
N ALA A 50 2.22 -3.31 1.91
CA ALA A 50 2.05 -3.67 3.32
C ALA A 50 0.87 -4.62 3.53
N TRP A 51 -0.25 -4.39 2.83
CA TRP A 51 -1.41 -5.27 2.91
C TRP A 51 -1.14 -6.63 2.26
N PHE A 52 -0.49 -6.64 1.09
CA PHE A 52 -0.21 -7.83 0.31
C PHE A 52 0.77 -8.75 1.02
N GLY A 53 1.77 -8.22 1.72
CA GLY A 53 2.70 -9.02 2.53
C GLY A 53 2.02 -9.91 3.57
N ARG A 54 0.80 -9.59 4.02
CA ARG A 54 0.02 -10.45 4.94
C ARG A 54 -0.64 -11.65 4.26
N VAL A 55 -0.84 -11.57 2.94
CA VAL A 55 -1.56 -12.57 2.15
C VAL A 55 -0.69 -13.21 1.08
N GLU A 56 0.54 -12.73 0.92
CA GLU A 56 1.45 -13.12 -0.15
C GLU A 56 1.69 -14.64 -0.17
N ASP A 57 1.97 -15.23 0.99
CA ASP A 57 2.18 -16.68 1.11
C ASP A 57 0.93 -17.48 0.73
N ILE A 58 -0.27 -16.96 0.97
CA ILE A 58 -1.50 -17.63 0.54
C ILE A 58 -1.52 -17.74 -0.99
N PHE A 59 -1.13 -16.68 -1.71
CA PHE A 59 -1.12 -16.71 -3.17
C PHE A 59 0.09 -17.44 -3.76
N ARG A 60 1.27 -17.30 -3.14
CA ARG A 60 2.53 -17.82 -3.67
C ARG A 60 2.84 -19.25 -3.23
N VAL A 61 2.39 -19.65 -2.04
CA VAL A 61 2.63 -20.99 -1.45
C VAL A 61 1.36 -21.82 -1.50
N GLU A 62 0.30 -21.43 -0.78
CA GLU A 62 -0.93 -22.24 -0.66
C GLU A 62 -1.63 -22.39 -2.02
N PHE A 63 -1.66 -21.33 -2.81
CA PHE A 63 -2.26 -21.31 -4.14
C PHE A 63 -1.22 -21.45 -5.26
N ALA A 64 -0.02 -21.96 -4.99
CA ALA A 64 1.07 -22.03 -5.97
C ALA A 64 0.63 -22.64 -7.32
N THR A 65 -0.14 -23.74 -7.29
CA THR A 65 -0.62 -24.49 -8.46
C THR A 65 -1.87 -23.91 -9.12
N MET A 66 -2.47 -22.87 -8.53
CA MET A 66 -3.67 -22.22 -9.05
C MET A 66 -3.33 -21.38 -10.28
N ASP A 67 -4.24 -21.38 -11.27
CA ASP A 67 -4.09 -20.55 -12.45
C ASP A 67 -4.17 -19.05 -12.13
N ASP A 68 -3.46 -18.26 -12.92
CA ASP A 68 -3.35 -16.82 -12.70
C ASP A 68 -4.69 -16.10 -12.77
N ALA A 69 -5.59 -16.50 -13.67
CA ALA A 69 -6.89 -15.84 -13.78
C ALA A 69 -7.73 -16.01 -12.51
N LYS A 70 -7.65 -17.18 -11.86
CA LYS A 70 -8.29 -17.43 -10.56
C LYS A 70 -7.59 -16.67 -9.44
N LYS A 71 -6.25 -16.65 -9.37
CA LYS A 71 -5.50 -15.84 -8.39
C LYS A 71 -5.84 -14.36 -8.49
N VAL A 72 -5.84 -13.81 -9.70
CA VAL A 72 -6.21 -12.41 -9.97
C VAL A 72 -7.64 -12.14 -9.50
N ARG A 73 -8.60 -13.01 -9.83
CA ARG A 73 -9.98 -12.84 -9.37
C ARG A 73 -10.10 -12.80 -7.85
N LEU A 74 -9.41 -13.69 -7.14
CA LEU A 74 -9.42 -13.74 -5.67
C LEU A 74 -8.75 -12.51 -5.04
N LEU A 75 -7.64 -12.05 -5.61
CA LEU A 75 -6.96 -10.84 -5.16
C LEU A 75 -7.86 -9.61 -5.34
N LEU A 76 -8.52 -9.48 -6.49
CA LEU A 76 -9.41 -8.36 -6.78
C LEU A 76 -10.69 -8.34 -5.92
N GLN A 77 -11.14 -9.50 -5.42
CA GLN A 77 -12.24 -9.60 -4.45
C GLN A 77 -11.86 -9.04 -3.08
N LYS A 78 -10.55 -8.92 -2.80
CA LYS A 78 -10.04 -8.36 -1.55
C LYS A 78 -9.69 -6.89 -1.65
N LEU A 79 -9.91 -6.25 -2.79
CA LEU A 79 -9.80 -4.79 -2.90
C LEU A 79 -11.12 -4.15 -2.49
N GLY A 80 -11.03 -3.02 -1.78
CA GLY A 80 -12.18 -2.15 -1.58
C GLY A 80 -12.80 -1.69 -2.90
N PRO A 81 -14.05 -1.22 -2.88
CA PRO A 81 -14.80 -0.90 -4.10
C PRO A 81 -14.10 0.18 -4.95
N ASN A 82 -13.49 1.17 -4.31
CA ASN A 82 -12.77 2.25 -5.00
C ASN A 82 -11.47 1.74 -5.64
N GLU A 83 -10.70 0.95 -4.90
CA GLU A 83 -9.42 0.38 -5.32
C GLU A 83 -9.64 -0.58 -6.49
N HIS A 84 -10.66 -1.42 -6.39
CA HIS A 84 -11.09 -2.34 -7.45
C HIS A 84 -11.45 -1.59 -8.74
N GLN A 85 -12.24 -0.51 -8.64
CA GLN A 85 -12.63 0.27 -9.82
C GLN A 85 -11.44 0.96 -10.47
N LYS A 86 -10.54 1.54 -9.66
CA LYS A 86 -9.30 2.16 -10.16
C LYS A 86 -8.44 1.16 -10.92
N TYR A 87 -8.25 -0.05 -10.37
CA TYR A 87 -7.51 -1.12 -11.06
C TYR A 87 -8.15 -1.49 -12.40
N LYS A 88 -9.47 -1.74 -12.41
CA LYS A 88 -10.19 -2.08 -13.65
C LYS A 88 -10.05 -1.01 -14.73
N ASN A 89 -10.11 0.26 -14.34
CA ASN A 89 -9.92 1.37 -15.29
C ASN A 89 -8.48 1.43 -15.82
N HIS A 90 -7.48 1.13 -14.98
CA HIS A 90 -6.07 1.20 -15.35
C HIS A 90 -5.67 0.14 -16.39
N ILE A 91 -6.24 -1.05 -16.32
CA ILE A 91 -5.88 -2.15 -17.23
C ILE A 91 -6.59 -2.09 -18.59
N LEU A 92 -7.53 -1.16 -18.78
CA LEU A 92 -8.25 -1.06 -20.05
C LEU A 92 -7.27 -0.87 -21.23
N PRO A 93 -7.53 -1.51 -22.38
CA PRO A 93 -8.74 -2.26 -22.73
C PRO A 93 -8.76 -3.74 -22.27
N LYS A 94 -7.73 -4.22 -21.58
CA LYS A 94 -7.65 -5.63 -21.15
C LYS A 94 -8.71 -5.96 -20.11
N HIS A 95 -9.19 -7.20 -20.12
CA HIS A 95 -9.99 -7.73 -19.01
C HIS A 95 -9.08 -8.26 -17.89
N PRO A 96 -9.45 -8.22 -16.59
CA PRO A 96 -8.61 -8.76 -15.51
C PRO A 96 -8.13 -10.20 -15.69
N ARG A 97 -8.90 -11.03 -16.42
CA ARG A 97 -8.54 -12.43 -16.74
C ARG A 97 -7.40 -12.56 -17.77
N GLU A 98 -7.08 -11.48 -18.47
CA GLU A 98 -6.03 -11.42 -19.49
C GLU A 98 -4.70 -10.90 -18.92
N VAL A 99 -4.72 -10.44 -17.67
CA VAL A 99 -3.54 -9.96 -16.93
C VAL A 99 -3.09 -11.09 -16.01
N ASN A 100 -1.80 -11.43 -16.05
CA ASN A 100 -1.25 -12.47 -15.19
C ASN A 100 -1.13 -11.98 -13.73
N PHE A 101 -0.86 -12.90 -12.81
CA PHE A 101 -0.88 -12.59 -11.38
C PHE A 101 0.22 -11.59 -10.98
N ASP A 102 1.46 -11.80 -11.43
CA ASP A 102 2.58 -10.92 -11.07
C ASP A 102 2.44 -9.52 -11.71
N GLU A 103 1.92 -9.42 -12.95
CA GLU A 103 1.59 -8.15 -13.59
C GLU A 103 0.50 -7.41 -12.79
N THR A 104 -0.52 -8.12 -12.31
CA THR A 104 -1.57 -7.55 -11.44
C THR A 104 -0.99 -7.00 -10.13
N VAL A 105 -0.16 -7.79 -9.43
CA VAL A 105 0.51 -7.37 -8.19
C VAL A 105 1.38 -6.13 -8.42
N ASN A 106 2.14 -6.11 -9.53
CA ASN A 106 2.98 -4.97 -9.90
C ASN A 106 2.16 -3.71 -10.20
N ILE A 107 1.03 -3.84 -10.90
CA ILE A 107 0.12 -2.71 -11.18
C ILE A 107 -0.44 -2.18 -9.87
N LEU A 108 -0.95 -3.04 -8.99
CA LEU A 108 -1.52 -2.64 -7.70
C LEU A 108 -0.49 -1.97 -6.80
N ASN A 109 0.75 -2.51 -6.74
CA ASN A 109 1.86 -1.88 -6.03
C ASN A 109 2.13 -0.46 -6.53
N LYS A 110 2.15 -0.25 -7.85
CA LYS A 110 2.38 1.10 -8.42
C LYS A 110 1.21 2.05 -8.23
N MET A 111 -0.01 1.55 -8.26
CA MET A 111 -1.22 2.36 -8.12
C MET A 111 -1.47 2.81 -6.67
N PHE A 112 -1.13 1.93 -5.73
CA PHE A 112 -1.45 2.08 -4.31
C PHE A 112 -0.18 2.02 -3.45
N CYS A 113 0.88 2.67 -3.93
CA CYS A 113 2.06 2.99 -3.15
C CYS A 113 1.92 4.36 -2.49
N GLU A 114 2.84 4.62 -1.58
CA GLU A 114 3.09 5.98 -1.13
C GLU A 114 3.62 6.82 -2.31
N GLN A 115 2.89 7.88 -2.67
CA GLN A 115 3.28 8.81 -3.75
C GLN A 115 4.29 9.86 -3.30
N ALA A 116 4.57 9.95 -2.00
CA ALA A 116 5.53 10.89 -1.45
C ALA A 116 6.95 10.53 -1.91
N SER A 117 7.73 11.53 -2.30
CA SER A 117 9.16 11.35 -2.56
C SER A 117 9.86 10.80 -1.33
N LEU A 118 10.96 10.06 -1.50
CA LEU A 118 11.74 9.55 -0.36
C LEU A 118 12.17 10.67 0.58
N PHE A 119 12.44 11.86 0.03
CA PHE A 119 12.71 13.06 0.81
C PHE A 119 11.50 13.48 1.67
N ARG A 120 10.30 13.55 1.08
CA ARG A 120 9.06 13.89 1.80
C ARG A 120 8.75 12.86 2.89
N ILE A 121 8.94 11.58 2.62
CA ILE A 121 8.84 10.50 3.61
C ILE A 121 9.77 10.77 4.79
N ARG A 122 11.06 10.99 4.51
CA ARG A 122 12.08 11.27 5.54
C ARG A 122 11.74 12.49 6.38
N TYR A 123 11.33 13.58 5.73
CA TYR A 123 10.91 14.79 6.42
C TYR A 123 9.73 14.52 7.35
N ASN A 124 8.70 13.81 6.89
CA ASN A 124 7.53 13.46 7.70
C ASN A 124 7.90 12.57 8.89
N CYS A 125 8.82 11.61 8.73
CA CYS A 125 9.31 10.80 9.83
C CYS A 125 9.95 11.64 10.95
N LEU A 126 10.64 12.74 10.61
CA LEU A 126 11.22 13.67 11.59
C LEU A 126 10.17 14.52 12.31
N GLN A 127 8.94 14.60 11.79
CA GLN A 127 7.81 15.25 12.44
C GLN A 127 7.03 14.29 13.35
N LEU A 128 7.48 13.02 13.50
CA LEU A 128 6.78 12.04 14.32
C LEU A 128 6.72 12.50 15.78
N THR A 129 5.50 12.70 16.26
CA THR A 129 5.19 13.00 17.66
C THR A 129 4.26 11.95 18.24
N LYS A 130 4.42 11.68 19.53
CA LYS A 130 3.48 10.85 20.29
C LYS A 130 2.21 11.64 20.55
N GLU A 131 1.05 11.05 20.30
CA GLU A 131 -0.23 11.69 20.63
C GLU A 131 -0.51 11.64 22.14
N ALA A 132 -1.34 12.53 22.66
CA ALA A 132 -1.58 12.64 24.11
C ALA A 132 -2.19 11.36 24.72
N ASP A 133 -3.10 10.72 24.00
CA ASP A 133 -3.85 9.53 24.38
C ASP A 133 -3.23 8.21 23.90
N GLU A 134 -2.14 8.27 23.13
CA GLU A 134 -1.47 7.10 22.58
C GLU A 134 -0.68 6.31 23.64
N GLY A 135 -0.83 4.99 23.66
CA GLY A 135 -0.02 4.11 24.50
C GLY A 135 1.41 3.95 23.97
N TYR A 136 2.38 3.76 24.87
CA TYR A 136 3.79 3.64 24.48
C TYR A 136 4.07 2.49 23.51
N ASN A 137 3.41 1.34 23.66
CA ASN A 137 3.59 0.20 22.74
C ASN A 137 3.16 0.56 21.32
N THR A 138 2.03 1.25 21.17
CA THR A 138 1.54 1.74 19.87
C THR A 138 2.53 2.74 19.28
N TYR A 139 3.01 3.68 20.10
CA TYR A 139 4.00 4.67 19.67
C TYR A 139 5.33 4.02 19.25
N THR A 140 5.84 3.05 20.00
CA THR A 140 7.05 2.28 19.65
C THR A 140 6.88 1.59 18.30
N GLY A 141 5.70 1.01 18.03
CA GLY A 141 5.37 0.44 16.74
C GLY A 141 5.45 1.47 15.60
N ARG A 142 4.89 2.67 15.80
CA ARG A 142 4.99 3.78 14.83
C ARG A 142 6.42 4.24 14.63
N VAL A 143 7.21 4.39 15.70
CA VAL A 143 8.63 4.76 15.60
C VAL A 143 9.40 3.76 14.75
N ASN A 144 9.19 2.45 14.98
CA ASN A 144 9.86 1.41 14.19
C ASN A 144 9.43 1.46 12.71
N LEU A 145 8.14 1.64 12.44
CA LEU A 145 7.62 1.80 11.08
C LEU A 145 8.23 3.02 10.37
N GLN A 146 8.25 4.19 11.03
CA GLN A 146 8.84 5.39 10.44
C GLN A 146 10.35 5.25 10.24
N ALA A 147 11.07 4.56 11.12
CA ALA A 147 12.50 4.30 10.96
C ALA A 147 12.80 3.47 9.70
N GLU A 148 12.01 2.42 9.43
CA GLU A 148 12.14 1.61 8.21
C GLU A 148 11.77 2.39 6.94
N ARG A 149 10.76 3.27 7.01
CA ARG A 149 10.37 4.18 5.92
C ARG A 149 11.43 5.25 5.64
N PHE A 150 12.18 5.67 6.67
CA PHE A 150 13.22 6.69 6.54
C PHE A 150 14.40 6.24 5.66
N LYS A 151 14.60 4.93 5.49
CA LYS A 151 15.71 4.34 4.73
C LYS A 151 17.07 4.93 5.12
N LEU A 152 17.36 4.83 6.42
CA LEU A 152 18.56 5.42 7.04
C LEU A 152 19.87 4.93 6.42
N ASN A 153 19.90 3.65 6.01
CA ASN A 153 21.08 3.00 5.44
C ASN A 153 21.58 3.62 4.12
N VAL A 154 20.73 4.33 3.39
CA VAL A 154 21.05 4.99 2.12
C VAL A 154 21.01 6.52 2.23
N LEU A 155 20.94 7.07 3.45
CA LEU A 155 20.94 8.51 3.68
C LEU A 155 22.37 9.02 3.85
N THR A 156 22.76 10.03 3.07
CA THR A 156 24.08 10.66 3.22
C THR A 156 24.11 11.60 4.43
N SER A 157 25.30 11.86 4.97
CA SER A 157 25.46 12.80 6.09
C SER A 157 24.97 14.20 5.74
N ASP A 158 25.17 14.67 4.50
CA ASP A 158 24.72 16.00 4.08
C ASP A 158 23.21 16.07 3.88
N GLN A 159 22.59 15.03 3.31
CA GLN A 159 21.12 14.94 3.24
C GLN A 159 20.50 14.94 4.65
N PHE A 160 21.11 14.23 5.60
CA PHE A 160 20.67 14.24 7.00
C PHE A 160 20.77 15.64 7.64
N LYS A 161 21.89 16.35 7.44
CA LYS A 161 22.05 17.74 7.92
C LYS A 161 21.02 18.68 7.31
N CYS A 162 20.73 18.55 6.01
CA CYS A 162 19.71 19.33 5.33
C CYS A 162 18.32 19.09 5.91
N LEU A 163 17.97 17.81 6.13
CA LEU A 163 16.71 17.44 6.80
C LEU A 163 16.60 18.04 8.20
N LEU A 164 17.64 17.92 9.03
CA LEU A 164 17.67 18.52 10.37
C LEU A 164 17.48 20.04 10.33
N PHE A 165 18.13 20.71 9.39
CA PHE A 165 17.99 22.16 9.22
C PHE A 165 16.54 22.53 8.91
N ILE A 166 15.93 21.89 7.90
CA ILE A 166 14.57 22.16 7.46
C ILE A 166 13.54 21.81 8.55
N SER A 167 13.72 20.69 9.24
CA SER A 167 12.84 20.27 10.36
C SER A 167 12.96 21.19 11.59
N GLY A 168 14.03 21.99 11.69
CA GLY A 168 14.16 23.03 12.71
C GLY A 168 13.38 24.31 12.41
N LEU A 169 13.01 24.55 11.15
CA LEU A 169 12.28 25.74 10.71
C LEU A 169 10.79 25.64 11.02
N ASN A 170 10.38 25.57 12.29
CA ASN A 170 8.97 25.36 12.65
C ASN A 170 8.13 26.65 12.72
N SER A 171 8.76 27.81 12.65
CA SER A 171 8.06 29.11 12.69
C SER A 171 7.19 29.32 11.44
N PRO A 172 6.03 29.98 11.56
CA PRO A 172 5.27 30.46 10.39
C PRO A 172 6.07 31.41 9.50
N VAL A 173 7.00 32.19 10.07
CA VAL A 173 7.87 33.12 9.32
C VAL A 173 8.76 32.38 8.33
N ASP A 174 9.16 31.15 8.66
CA ASP A 174 10.03 30.34 7.80
C ASP A 174 9.23 29.48 6.82
N ALA A 175 7.90 29.57 6.77
CA ALA A 175 7.06 28.65 6.01
C ALA A 175 7.38 28.62 4.50
N ASP A 176 7.50 29.80 3.89
CA ASP A 176 7.80 29.92 2.46
C ASP A 176 9.21 29.43 2.14
N PHE A 177 10.18 29.77 3.00
CA PHE A 177 11.57 29.32 2.84
C PHE A 177 11.70 27.80 3.03
N ARG A 178 11.03 27.25 4.04
CA ARG A 178 10.91 25.80 4.28
C ARG A 178 10.31 25.11 3.06
N MET A 179 9.23 25.64 2.49
CA MET A 179 8.60 25.07 1.28
C MET A 179 9.55 25.10 0.08
N LYS A 180 10.27 26.21 -0.14
CA LYS A 180 11.28 26.34 -1.20
C LYS A 180 12.41 25.31 -1.06
N LEU A 181 12.92 25.12 0.16
CA LEU A 181 13.96 24.12 0.44
C LEU A 181 13.43 22.69 0.26
N LEU A 182 12.20 22.42 0.71
CA LEU A 182 11.55 21.11 0.52
C LEU A 182 11.44 20.78 -0.97
N SER A 183 10.90 21.68 -1.79
CA SER A 183 10.78 21.46 -3.24
C SER A 183 12.13 21.21 -3.90
N ARG A 184 13.20 21.87 -3.46
CA ARG A 184 14.53 21.68 -4.06
C ARG A 184 15.11 20.31 -3.74
N MET A 185 14.95 19.83 -2.50
CA MET A 185 15.43 18.50 -2.10
C MET A 185 14.69 17.35 -2.79
N GLU A 186 13.51 17.60 -3.38
CA GLU A 186 12.83 16.59 -4.21
C GLU A 186 13.56 16.30 -5.53
N TYR A 187 14.40 17.22 -6.01
CA TYR A 187 15.06 17.13 -7.32
C TYR A 187 16.59 17.22 -7.27
N ASP A 188 17.18 17.50 -6.11
CA ASP A 188 18.61 17.72 -5.91
C ASP A 188 19.18 16.74 -4.87
N ASP A 189 19.62 15.57 -5.34
CA ASP A 189 20.22 14.53 -4.49
C ASP A 189 21.56 14.94 -3.89
N GLU A 190 22.22 15.98 -4.45
CA GLU A 190 23.51 16.52 -4.00
C GLU A 190 23.36 17.72 -3.06
N MET A 191 22.14 18.04 -2.63
CA MET A 191 21.91 19.21 -1.79
C MET A 191 22.68 19.11 -0.45
N THR A 192 23.50 20.12 -0.17
CA THR A 192 24.30 20.20 1.07
C THR A 192 23.85 21.34 1.98
N LEU A 193 24.25 21.28 3.24
CA LEU A 193 24.00 22.35 4.21
C LEU A 193 24.69 23.67 3.78
N GLN A 194 25.80 23.61 3.03
CA GLN A 194 26.44 24.80 2.49
C GLN A 194 25.58 25.46 1.39
N THR A 195 24.94 24.64 0.55
CA THR A 195 23.98 25.12 -0.46
C THR A 195 22.81 25.85 0.22
N ILE A 196 22.27 25.27 1.29
CA ILE A 196 21.23 25.93 2.11
C ILE A 196 21.71 27.25 2.69
N THR A 197 22.90 27.26 3.30
CA THR A 197 23.48 28.46 3.91
C THR A 197 23.66 29.59 2.89
N THR A 198 24.06 29.25 1.67
CA THR A 198 24.20 30.20 0.57
C THR A 198 22.86 30.78 0.14
N GLU A 199 21.80 29.94 0.09
CA GLU A 199 20.44 30.40 -0.15
C GLU A 199 19.92 31.31 0.98
N CYS A 200 20.14 30.97 2.25
CA CYS A 200 19.77 31.83 3.37
C CYS A 200 20.38 33.24 3.21
N ARG A 201 21.65 33.32 2.85
CA ARG A 201 22.34 34.60 2.63
C ARG A 201 21.77 35.40 1.46
N ARG A 202 21.22 34.75 0.43
CA ARG A 202 20.56 35.45 -0.68
C ARG A 202 19.22 36.01 -0.25
N ASN A 203 18.38 35.22 0.43
CA ASN A 203 17.04 35.65 0.85
C ASN A 203 17.05 36.71 1.98
N VAL A 204 18.17 36.87 2.71
CA VAL A 204 18.31 37.95 3.72
C VAL A 204 18.74 39.28 3.09
N ASN A 205 19.24 39.27 1.85
CA ASN A 205 19.72 40.46 1.15
C ASN A 205 18.71 41.01 0.11
N ASP A 206 17.50 40.42 0.03
CA ASP A 206 16.35 40.90 -0.74
C ASP A 206 15.26 41.40 0.22
#